data_AF-A0AAN8INW3-F1
#
_entry.id   AF-A0AAN8INW3-F1
#
_cell.length_a   1.000
_cell.length_b   1.000
_cell.length_c   1.000
_cell.angle_alpha   90.00
_cell.angle_beta   90.00
_cell.angle_gamma   90.00
#
_symmetry.space_group_name_H-M   'P 1'
#
loop_
_entity.id
_entity.type
_entity.pdbx_description
1 polymer ?
#
loop_
_entity_poly.entity_id
_entity_poly.type
_entity_poly.pdbx_seq_one_letter_code
_entity_poly.pdbx_strand_id
1 'polypeptide(L)'
;TFVYAIKNSYFYQMYLDDMPIWGMVGEVDESVSPPSYKLYTHKQLDIGYNDKQVVDVNLTSGGHVAIHPGVELEFTYEVKWVASSVKFADRFDKYLDPSFFQHRIHWFSIFNSFMMVVFLVGLVWMILVRTLRKDYARYQKEDTLDDLVS
;
A
#
# COMPACT_ATOMS: atom_id res chain seq x y z
N THR A 1 3.71 11.50 17.95
CA THR A 1 5.14 11.72 18.27
C THR A 1 6.01 11.08 17.20
N PHE A 2 7.22 11.60 16.92
CA PHE A 2 8.13 11.04 15.91
C PHE A 2 8.43 9.55 16.10
N VAL A 3 8.62 9.08 17.34
CA VAL A 3 8.80 7.65 17.66
C VAL A 3 7.65 6.79 17.12
N TYR A 4 6.41 7.24 17.30
CA TYR A 4 5.23 6.53 16.79
C TYR A 4 5.20 6.51 15.26
N ALA A 5 5.54 7.63 14.61
CA ALA A 5 5.57 7.72 13.15
C ALA A 5 6.62 6.77 12.56
N ILE A 6 7.82 6.71 13.14
CA ILE A 6 8.89 5.81 12.70
C ILE A 6 8.51 4.35 12.93
N LYS A 7 7.95 4.02 14.11
CA LYS A 7 7.50 2.66 14.42
C LYS A 7 6.44 2.14 13.44
N ASN A 8 5.56 3.01 12.96
CA ASN A 8 4.53 2.67 11.98
C ASN A 8 4.96 2.93 10.53
N SER A 9 6.23 3.22 10.26
CA SER A 9 6.77 3.49 8.92
C SER A 9 5.99 4.57 8.15
N TYR A 10 5.71 5.69 8.83
CA TYR A 10 4.99 6.79 8.21
C TYR A 10 5.85 7.53 7.18
N PHE A 11 5.21 7.89 6.08
CA PHE A 11 5.76 8.74 5.04
C PHE A 11 5.08 10.11 5.11
N TYR A 12 5.81 11.15 4.76
CA TYR A 12 5.25 12.47 4.50
C TYR A 12 5.21 12.71 3.00
N GLN A 13 4.24 13.52 2.57
CA GLN A 13 4.09 13.95 1.19
C GLN A 13 4.31 15.46 1.11
N MET A 14 5.09 15.87 0.12
CA MET A 14 5.31 17.27 -0.26
C MET A 14 5.01 17.43 -1.75
N TYR A 15 4.77 18.66 -2.16
CA TYR A 15 4.57 19.01 -3.56
C TYR A 15 5.57 20.08 -3.96
N LEU A 16 6.17 19.93 -5.13
CA LEU A 16 6.99 20.94 -5.77
C LEU A 16 6.59 21.02 -7.25
N ASP A 17 6.09 22.18 -7.68
CA ASP A 17 5.54 22.38 -9.03
C ASP A 17 4.51 21.29 -9.43
N ASP A 18 3.57 21.03 -8.51
CA ASP A 18 2.53 19.99 -8.59
C ASP A 18 3.03 18.53 -8.60
N MET A 19 4.34 18.30 -8.64
CA MET A 19 4.90 16.95 -8.57
C MET A 19 4.92 16.45 -7.13
N PRO A 20 4.33 15.28 -6.86
CA PRO A 20 4.34 14.70 -5.53
C PRO A 20 5.73 14.10 -5.22
N ILE A 21 6.16 14.36 -3.99
CA ILE A 21 7.42 13.87 -3.44
C ILE A 21 7.11 13.19 -2.12
N TRP A 22 7.61 11.97 -1.94
CA TRP A 22 7.44 11.21 -0.70
C TRP A 22 8.77 11.01 -0.01
N GLY A 23 8.78 11.17 1.30
CA GLY A 23 9.94 10.89 2.14
C GLY A 23 9.55 10.11 3.38
N MET A 24 10.42 9.20 3.81
CA MET A 24 10.28 8.54 5.11
C MET A 24 10.59 9.52 6.24
N VAL A 25 9.84 9.44 7.33
CA VAL A 25 10.09 10.25 8.53
C VAL A 25 11.41 9.83 9.19
N GLY A 26 11.70 8.53 9.25
CA GLY A 26 12.90 7.99 9.88
C GLY A 26 13.02 6.49 9.67
N GLU A 27 13.95 5.87 10.38
CA GLU A 27 14.22 4.44 10.36
C GLU A 27 14.35 3.88 11.78
N VAL A 28 14.10 2.58 11.91
CA VAL A 28 14.36 1.82 13.14
C VAL A 28 15.66 1.04 12.94
N ASP A 29 16.58 1.22 13.88
CA ASP A 29 17.80 0.41 13.96
C ASP A 29 17.56 -0.71 14.98
N GLU A 30 17.25 -1.90 14.47
CA GLU A 30 17.00 -3.11 15.26
C GLU A 30 18.30 -3.86 15.64
N SER A 31 19.47 -3.39 15.17
CA SER A 31 20.75 -4.03 15.50
C SER A 31 21.15 -3.86 16.97
N VAL A 32 20.54 -2.88 17.66
CA VAL A 32 20.80 -2.53 19.05
C VAL A 32 19.59 -2.89 19.92
N SER A 33 19.84 -3.37 21.14
CA SER A 33 18.78 -3.63 22.14
C SER A 33 18.96 -2.68 23.33
N PRO A 34 18.00 -1.79 23.63
CA PRO A 34 16.71 -1.59 22.94
C PRO A 34 16.86 -0.94 21.55
N PRO A 35 15.89 -1.14 20.63
CA PRO A 35 15.94 -0.61 19.27
C PRO A 35 16.03 0.92 19.28
N SER A 36 16.91 1.46 18.44
CA SER A 36 17.15 2.89 18.32
C SER A 36 16.29 3.47 17.20
N TYR A 37 15.54 4.53 17.49
CA TYR A 37 14.75 5.24 16.50
C TYR A 37 15.56 6.41 15.97
N LYS A 38 15.79 6.46 14.66
CA LYS A 38 16.57 7.52 14.02
C LYS A 38 15.68 8.33 13.09
N LEU A 39 15.75 9.65 13.20
CA LEU A 39 15.02 10.59 12.36
C LEU A 39 15.91 11.08 11.22
N TYR A 40 15.34 11.22 10.02
CA TYR A 40 16.00 11.90 8.92
C TYR A 40 15.93 13.41 9.10
N THR A 41 17.07 14.05 9.27
CA THR A 41 17.17 15.49 9.55
C THR A 41 17.67 16.30 8.35
N HIS A 42 18.32 15.67 7.39
CA HIS A 42 18.80 16.32 6.17
C HIS A 42 17.95 15.91 4.96
N LYS A 43 17.62 16.87 4.11
CA LYS A 43 16.87 16.64 2.86
C LYS A 43 17.67 17.11 1.67
N GLN A 44 18.06 16.21 0.79
CA GLN A 44 18.68 16.56 -0.48
C GLN A 44 17.60 16.53 -1.58
N LEU A 45 17.34 17.68 -2.19
CA LEU A 45 16.42 17.83 -3.31
C LEU A 45 17.21 17.96 -4.60
N ASP A 46 17.07 16.97 -5.48
CA ASP A 46 17.62 17.03 -6.83
C ASP A 46 16.49 17.41 -7.79
N ILE A 47 16.57 18.62 -8.35
CA ILE A 47 15.55 19.20 -9.21
C ILE A 47 16.04 19.19 -10.66
N GLY A 48 15.36 18.40 -11.48
CA GLY A 48 15.58 18.37 -12.92
C GLY A 48 14.87 19.53 -13.62
N TYR A 49 15.59 20.30 -14.41
CA TYR A 49 15.03 21.39 -15.21
C TYR A 49 15.29 21.17 -16.70
N ASN A 50 14.32 21.56 -17.52
CA ASN A 50 14.46 21.69 -18.96
C ASN A 50 14.06 23.11 -19.35
N ASP A 51 15.00 23.86 -19.93
CA ASP A 51 14.89 25.31 -20.16
C ASP A 51 14.51 26.11 -18.90
N LYS A 52 13.24 26.55 -18.79
CA LYS A 52 12.71 27.33 -17.66
C LYS A 52 11.65 26.58 -16.86
N GLN A 53 11.55 25.27 -17.05
CA GLN A 53 10.49 24.46 -16.46
C GLN A 53 11.07 23.33 -15.63
N VAL A 54 10.41 23.04 -14.50
CA VAL A 54 10.74 21.90 -13.66
C VAL A 54 10.12 20.65 -14.27
N VAL A 55 10.94 19.63 -14.50
CA VAL A 55 10.55 18.40 -15.18
C VAL A 55 10.79 17.15 -14.33
N ASP A 56 11.61 17.26 -13.29
CA ASP A 56 11.86 16.14 -12.38
C ASP A 56 12.17 16.67 -10.98
N VAL A 57 11.78 15.90 -9.96
CA VAL A 57 12.16 16.15 -8.57
C VAL A 57 12.39 14.81 -7.89
N ASN A 58 13.56 14.67 -7.28
CA ASN A 58 13.92 13.56 -6.43
C ASN A 58 14.30 14.08 -5.04
N LEU A 59 13.87 13.34 -4.02
CA LEU A 59 14.17 13.64 -2.63
C LEU A 59 14.94 12.47 -2.05
N THR A 60 16.12 12.77 -1.54
CA THR A 60 16.92 11.83 -0.77
C THR A 60 16.94 12.32 0.67
N SER A 61 16.37 11.51 1.57
CA SER A 61 16.48 11.76 3.00
C SER A 61 17.85 11.29 3.49
N GLY A 62 18.58 12.16 4.18
CA GLY A 62 19.86 11.86 4.80
C GLY A 62 19.92 12.38 6.23
N GLY A 63 21.06 12.19 6.87
CA GLY A 63 21.23 12.50 8.29
C GLY A 63 20.47 11.52 9.18
N HIS A 64 21.10 11.06 10.26
CA HIS A 64 20.47 10.10 11.17
C HIS A 64 20.69 10.60 12.58
N VAL A 65 19.62 11.11 13.21
CA VAL A 65 19.67 11.57 14.60
C VAL A 65 18.78 10.68 15.45
N ALA A 66 19.38 10.05 16.47
CA ALA A 66 18.63 9.23 17.42
C ALA A 66 17.68 10.11 18.24
N ILE A 67 16.39 9.76 18.29
CA ILE A 67 15.38 10.55 18.98
C ILE A 67 15.19 10.10 20.43
N HIS A 68 15.27 11.06 21.36
CA HIS A 68 14.93 10.89 22.77
C HIS A 68 14.19 12.13 23.29
N PRO A 69 13.45 12.04 24.42
CA PRO A 69 12.79 13.20 25.01
C PRO A 69 13.79 14.33 25.28
N GLY A 70 13.43 15.55 24.90
CA GLY A 70 14.27 16.75 25.10
C GLY A 70 15.41 16.94 24.11
N VAL A 71 15.51 16.13 23.05
CA VAL A 71 16.50 16.32 21.98
C VAL A 71 16.15 17.57 21.15
N GLU A 72 17.12 18.45 20.92
CA GLU A 72 17.01 19.51 19.92
C GLU A 72 17.37 18.95 18.54
N LEU A 73 16.50 19.17 17.56
CA LEU A 73 16.66 18.66 16.21
C LEU A 73 16.91 19.82 15.27
N GLU A 74 18.07 19.82 14.62
CA GLU A 74 18.37 20.75 13.53
C GLU A 74 18.02 20.09 12.20
N PHE A 75 17.13 20.72 11.44
CA PHE A 75 16.77 20.28 10.11
C PHE A 75 17.53 21.09 9.07
N THR A 76 18.16 20.39 8.14
CA THR A 76 18.92 21.01 7.04
C THR A 76 18.42 20.50 5.70
N TYR A 77 18.64 21.28 4.65
CA TYR A 77 18.31 20.87 3.31
C TYR A 77 19.37 21.36 2.32
N GLU A 78 19.51 20.63 1.22
CA GLU A 78 20.35 20.99 0.08
C GLU A 78 19.49 20.89 -1.19
N VAL A 79 19.74 21.79 -2.15
CA VAL A 79 19.06 21.78 -3.45
C VAL A 79 20.09 21.74 -4.56
N LYS A 80 19.99 20.74 -5.45
CA LYS A 80 20.82 20.61 -6.66
C LYS A 80 19.95 20.72 -7.89
N TRP A 81 20.37 21.55 -8.83
CA TRP A 81 19.70 21.73 -10.12
C TRP A 81 20.43 20.95 -11.20
N VAL A 82 19.72 20.08 -11.90
CA VAL A 82 20.28 19.20 -12.92
C VAL A 82 19.56 19.43 -14.24
N ALA A 83 20.32 19.72 -15.31
CA ALA A 83 19.73 19.85 -16.64
C ALA A 83 19.21 18.48 -17.12
N SER A 84 17.99 18.44 -17.65
CA SER A 84 17.31 17.24 -18.11
C SER A 84 16.78 17.42 -19.53
N SER A 85 16.78 16.35 -20.33
CA SER A 85 16.20 16.32 -21.67
C SER A 85 14.70 15.96 -21.68
N VAL A 86 14.11 15.66 -20.52
CA VAL A 86 12.68 15.32 -20.39
C VAL A 86 11.84 16.55 -20.74
N LYS A 87 10.84 16.39 -21.61
CA LYS A 87 9.92 17.48 -21.95
C LYS A 87 8.96 17.73 -20.78
N PHE A 88 8.55 18.97 -20.60
CA PHE A 88 7.57 19.34 -19.58
C PHE A 88 6.24 18.60 -19.68
N ALA A 89 5.79 18.27 -20.89
CA ALA A 89 4.56 17.49 -21.11
C ALA A 89 4.67 16.06 -20.55
N ASP A 90 5.87 15.48 -20.57
CA ASP A 90 6.13 14.08 -20.23
C ASP A 90 6.60 13.92 -18.77
N ARG A 91 6.66 15.03 -17.99
CA ARG A 91 7.20 15.04 -16.62
C ARG A 91 6.46 14.13 -15.63
N PHE A 92 5.18 13.85 -15.91
CA PHE A 92 4.37 12.98 -15.07
C PHE A 92 4.45 11.50 -15.44
N ASP A 93 5.07 11.16 -16.58
CA ASP A 93 5.12 9.78 -17.07
C ASP A 93 5.80 8.85 -16.07
N LYS A 94 6.82 9.34 -15.34
CA LYS A 94 7.49 8.58 -14.28
C LYS A 94 6.57 8.15 -13.13
N TYR A 95 5.48 8.88 -12.89
CA TYR A 95 4.49 8.56 -11.85
C TYR A 95 3.35 7.69 -12.37
N LEU A 96 3.19 7.61 -13.69
CA LEU A 96 2.22 6.75 -14.36
C LEU A 96 2.76 5.32 -14.55
N ASP A 97 4.06 5.09 -14.35
CA ASP A 97 4.67 3.77 -14.47
C ASP A 97 4.04 2.79 -13.45
N PRO A 98 3.33 1.74 -13.91
CA PRO A 98 2.54 0.83 -13.07
C PRO A 98 3.33 0.11 -11.98
N SER A 99 4.65 0.04 -12.12
CA SER A 99 5.55 -0.71 -11.25
C SER A 99 5.62 -0.16 -9.82
N PHE A 100 5.45 1.15 -9.60
CA PHE A 100 5.77 1.79 -8.31
C PHE A 100 4.61 1.78 -7.30
N PHE A 101 3.35 1.91 -7.74
CA PHE A 101 2.20 2.09 -6.83
C PHE A 101 1.18 0.93 -6.80
N GLN A 102 1.15 0.05 -7.80
CA GLN A 102 0.01 -0.86 -7.97
C GLN A 102 0.14 -2.23 -7.28
N HIS A 103 1.36 -2.72 -6.99
CA HIS A 103 1.51 -4.15 -6.64
C HIS A 103 0.79 -4.55 -5.33
N ARG A 104 0.78 -3.68 -4.31
CA ARG A 104 0.19 -4.02 -3.01
C ARG A 104 -1.32 -3.76 -2.92
N ILE A 105 -1.82 -2.72 -3.59
CA ILE A 105 -3.22 -2.30 -3.44
C ILE A 105 -4.14 -3.10 -4.37
N HIS A 106 -3.71 -3.38 -5.60
CA HIS A 106 -4.57 -4.04 -6.59
C HIS A 106 -4.87 -5.51 -6.23
N TRP A 107 -3.86 -6.26 -5.75
CA TRP A 107 -4.07 -7.65 -5.35
C TRP A 107 -4.93 -7.78 -4.08
N PHE A 108 -4.89 -6.80 -3.17
CA PHE A 108 -5.76 -6.76 -1.99
C PHE A 108 -7.24 -6.60 -2.36
N SER A 109 -7.57 -5.74 -3.34
CA SER A 109 -8.95 -5.62 -3.83
C SER A 109 -9.44 -6.88 -4.57
N ILE A 110 -8.56 -7.56 -5.32
CA ILE A 110 -8.88 -8.84 -5.96
C ILE A 110 -9.19 -9.90 -4.91
N PHE A 111 -8.38 -10.00 -3.85
CA PHE A 111 -8.60 -10.94 -2.76
C PHE A 111 -9.91 -10.66 -2.00
N ASN A 112 -10.20 -9.39 -1.71
CA ASN A 112 -11.44 -8.99 -1.06
C ASN A 112 -12.69 -9.37 -1.87
N SER A 113 -12.68 -9.13 -3.19
CA SER A 113 -13.77 -9.56 -4.07
C SER A 113 -13.85 -11.09 -4.20
N PHE A 114 -12.72 -11.79 -4.22
CA PHE A 114 -12.67 -13.25 -4.29
C PHE A 114 -13.30 -13.92 -3.06
N MET A 115 -13.02 -13.41 -1.85
CA MET A 115 -13.61 -13.90 -0.60
C MET A 115 -15.15 -13.82 -0.63
N MET A 116 -15.71 -12.74 -1.17
CA MET A 116 -17.17 -12.56 -1.32
C MET A 116 -17.78 -13.62 -2.26
N VAL A 117 -17.11 -13.94 -3.37
CA VAL A 117 -17.58 -14.97 -4.32
C VAL A 117 -17.58 -16.36 -3.68
N VAL A 118 -16.50 -16.72 -2.97
CA VAL A 118 -16.40 -18.00 -2.26
C VAL A 118 -17.52 -18.14 -1.22
N PHE A 119 -17.80 -17.06 -0.48
CA PHE A 119 -18.88 -17.04 0.50
C PHE A 119 -20.26 -17.27 -0.14
N LEU A 120 -20.55 -16.59 -1.25
CA LEU A 120 -21.80 -16.75 -1.99
C LEU A 120 -21.96 -18.17 -2.55
N VAL A 121 -20.91 -18.74 -3.14
CA VAL A 121 -20.92 -20.12 -3.65
C VAL A 121 -21.17 -21.11 -2.50
N GLY A 122 -20.55 -20.91 -1.34
CA GLY A 122 -20.78 -21.73 -0.15
C GLY A 122 -22.23 -21.70 0.33
N LEU A 123 -22.86 -20.52 0.36
CA LEU A 123 -24.27 -20.38 0.72
C LEU A 123 -25.19 -21.08 -0.28
N VAL A 124 -24.97 -20.88 -1.59
CA VAL A 124 -25.75 -21.55 -2.64
C VAL A 124 -25.60 -23.07 -2.56
N TRP A 125 -24.38 -23.56 -2.36
CA TRP A 125 -24.10 -24.98 -2.16
C TRP A 125 -24.84 -25.57 -0.96
N MET A 126 -24.82 -24.87 0.18
CA MET A 126 -25.52 -25.30 1.39
C MET A 126 -27.04 -25.40 1.17
N ILE A 127 -27.64 -24.43 0.49
CA ILE A 127 -29.07 -24.45 0.13
C ILE A 127 -29.36 -25.64 -0.78
N LEU A 128 -28.56 -25.85 -1.82
CA LEU A 128 -28.75 -26.92 -2.80
C LEU A 128 -28.62 -28.32 -2.16
N VAL A 129 -27.64 -28.52 -1.28
CA VAL A 129 -27.51 -29.79 -0.54
C VAL A 129 -28.69 -30.01 0.40
N ARG A 130 -29.19 -28.94 1.03
CA ARG A 130 -30.36 -29.02 1.91
C ARG A 130 -31.63 -29.38 1.14
N THR A 131 -31.84 -28.82 -0.04
CA THR A 131 -32.99 -29.17 -0.90
C THR A 131 -32.87 -30.59 -1.41
N LEU A 132 -31.69 -31.00 -1.93
CA LEU A 132 -31.50 -32.35 -2.45
C LEU A 132 -31.71 -33.43 -1.38
N ARG A 133 -31.21 -33.24 -0.15
CA ARG A 133 -31.45 -34.20 0.94
C ARG A 133 -32.94 -34.31 1.29
N LYS A 134 -33.65 -33.18 1.29
CA LYS A 134 -35.09 -33.15 1.58
C LYS A 134 -35.89 -33.86 0.49
N ASP A 135 -35.56 -33.60 -0.76
CA ASP A 135 -36.25 -34.22 -1.90
C ASP A 135 -35.92 -35.71 -1.98
N TYR A 136 -34.66 -36.10 -1.80
CA TYR A 136 -34.25 -37.52 -1.76
C TYR A 136 -34.99 -38.31 -0.66
N ALA A 137 -35.08 -37.74 0.55
CA ALA A 137 -35.81 -38.37 1.65
C ALA A 137 -37.33 -38.48 1.39
N ARG A 138 -37.89 -37.59 0.57
CA ARG A 138 -39.29 -37.64 0.16
C ARG A 138 -39.52 -38.75 -0.87
N TYR A 139 -38.68 -38.84 -1.91
CA TYR A 139 -38.79 -39.89 -2.93
C TYR A 139 -38.64 -41.30 -2.34
N GLN A 140 -37.67 -41.52 -1.44
CA GLN A 140 -37.56 -42.81 -0.76
C GLN A 140 -38.81 -43.17 0.07
N LYS A 141 -39.51 -42.17 0.61
CA LYS A 141 -40.75 -42.37 1.37
C LYS A 141 -41.97 -42.63 0.48
N GLU A 142 -42.01 -42.02 -0.71
CA GLU A 142 -43.07 -42.27 -1.70
C GLU A 142 -42.89 -43.66 -2.34
N ASP A 143 -41.67 -44.06 -2.73
CA ASP A 143 -41.39 -45.41 -3.27
C ASP A 143 -41.76 -46.53 -2.26
N THR A 144 -41.45 -46.34 -0.97
CA THR A 144 -41.81 -47.32 0.08
C THR A 144 -43.30 -47.36 0.39
N LEU A 145 -44.06 -46.30 0.10
CA LEU A 145 -45.52 -46.30 0.29
C LEU A 145 -46.23 -46.96 -0.90
N ASP A 146 -45.76 -46.75 -2.13
CA ASP A 146 -46.31 -47.41 -3.32
C ASP A 146 -46.06 -48.94 -3.28
N ASP A 147 -44.88 -49.39 -2.82
CA ASP A 147 -44.57 -50.81 -2.63
C ASP A 147 -45.43 -51.52 -1.55
N LEU A 148 -46.02 -50.77 -0.60
CA LEU A 148 -46.89 -51.32 0.45
C LEU A 148 -48.38 -51.35 0.06
N VAL A 149 -48.75 -50.67 -1.03
CA VAL A 149 -50.15 -50.53 -1.50
C VAL A 149 -50.41 -51.39 -2.75
N SER A 150 -49.35 -51.90 -3.40
CA SER A 150 -49.40 -52.93 -4.44
C SER A 150 -49.49 -54.35 -3.89
#